data_AF-A0A7Y3IDB9-F1
#
_entry.id   AF-A0A7Y3IDB9-F1
#
_cell.length_a   1.000
_cell.length_b   1.000
_cell.length_c   1.000
_cell.angle_alpha   90.00
_cell.angle_beta   90.00
_cell.angle_gamma   90.00
#
_symmetry.space_group_name_H-M   'P 1'
#
loop_
_entity.id
_entity.type
_entity.pdbx_description
1 polymer ?
#
loop_
_entity_poly.entity_id
_entity_poly.type
_entity_poly.pdbx_seq_one_letter_code
_entity_poly.pdbx_strand_id
1 'polypeptide(L)'
;MIESPLSLATVIAAATGLAFWLDYRFEAVGKVGASMLAIIFGTILSNVGLVPVQSPVYGAVGGVVTSLAIAWLLLSVDLRDLRKAGPRMIGAFAIAVTGTALGAMVGAFLYQDLFGDNTWRLAGTLTGTYSGGSVNFVSVGRAFEIPDVLFAGATAADNMATGIWLAVTLMLPVWLGRFYPAPPVADETGITVPVAGGQSERHAHHPYFAHVGMSALQIANLMAVGLLLVFTSEWLGGLIPGVPAILWLTTLALILGHTPLYREAPGALQMGSVALHFFFVLIGILSRFSEIVTVGIEVFFFTLIVVGVHGVVVYGAGRLFRLD
;
A
#
# COMPACT_ATOMS: atom_id res chain seq x y z
N MET A 1 -7.70 -22.56 -14.49
CA MET A 1 -7.91 -21.72 -13.29
C MET A 1 -7.35 -22.45 -12.09
N ILE A 2 -6.56 -21.77 -11.24
CA ILE A 2 -5.88 -22.37 -10.09
C ILE A 2 -6.76 -22.17 -8.85
N GLU A 3 -7.48 -23.21 -8.42
CA GLU A 3 -8.49 -23.06 -7.36
C GLU A 3 -7.98 -23.49 -5.98
N SER A 4 -7.00 -24.39 -5.92
CA SER A 4 -6.46 -24.88 -4.65
C SER A 4 -5.77 -23.76 -3.86
N PRO A 5 -6.08 -23.58 -2.56
CA PRO A 5 -5.44 -22.58 -1.71
C PRO A 5 -3.90 -22.68 -1.70
N LEU A 6 -3.36 -23.91 -1.67
CA LEU A 6 -1.92 -24.12 -1.71
C LEU A 6 -1.34 -23.66 -3.04
N SER A 7 -1.98 -24.00 -4.16
CA SER A 7 -1.51 -23.61 -5.48
C SER A 7 -1.55 -22.09 -5.67
N LEU A 8 -2.57 -21.42 -5.14
CA LEU A 8 -2.64 -19.96 -5.14
C LEU A 8 -1.57 -19.30 -4.28
N ALA A 9 -1.34 -19.81 -3.07
CA ALA A 9 -0.26 -19.33 -2.21
C ALA A 9 1.10 -19.51 -2.89
N THR A 10 1.34 -20.65 -3.55
CA THR A 10 2.54 -20.91 -4.34
C THR A 10 2.71 -19.91 -5.48
N VAL A 11 1.64 -19.59 -6.21
CA VAL A 11 1.70 -18.60 -7.30
C VAL A 11 2.03 -17.20 -6.79
N ILE A 12 1.43 -16.78 -5.68
CA ILE A 12 1.71 -15.47 -5.06
C ILE A 12 3.16 -15.41 -4.57
N ALA A 13 3.63 -16.47 -3.90
CA ALA A 13 5.00 -16.57 -3.43
C ALA A 13 6.00 -16.60 -4.59
N ALA A 14 5.71 -17.34 -5.66
CA ALA A 14 6.52 -17.40 -6.86
C ALA A 14 6.59 -16.05 -7.59
N ALA A 15 5.46 -15.35 -7.73
CA ALA A 15 5.43 -14.00 -8.31
C ALA A 15 6.26 -13.01 -7.48
N THR A 16 6.19 -13.10 -6.15
CA THR A 16 7.00 -12.28 -5.23
C THR A 16 8.48 -12.59 -5.37
N GLY A 17 8.87 -13.86 -5.35
CA GLY A 17 10.26 -14.28 -5.53
C GLY A 17 10.80 -13.87 -6.90
N LEU A 18 10.00 -14.01 -7.96
CA LEU A 18 10.35 -13.56 -9.31
C LEU A 18 10.54 -12.04 -9.37
N ALA A 19 9.69 -11.26 -8.70
CA ALA A 19 9.81 -9.81 -8.63
C ALA A 19 11.14 -9.37 -8.01
N PHE A 20 11.50 -9.93 -6.84
CA PHE A 20 12.79 -9.66 -6.21
C PHE A 20 13.97 -10.15 -7.04
N TRP A 21 13.86 -11.34 -7.64
CA TRP A 21 14.94 -11.89 -8.46
C TRP A 21 15.19 -11.04 -9.71
N LEU A 22 14.15 -10.57 -10.39
CA LEU A 22 14.29 -9.70 -11.57
C LEU A 22 14.86 -8.33 -11.21
N ASP A 23 14.38 -7.74 -10.11
CA ASP A 23 14.91 -6.49 -9.57
C ASP A 23 16.40 -6.62 -9.26
N TYR A 24 16.78 -7.71 -8.59
CA TYR A 24 18.18 -8.01 -8.26
C TYR A 24 19.05 -8.26 -9.51
N ARG A 25 18.55 -9.02 -10.49
CA ARG A 25 19.33 -9.53 -11.63
C ARG A 25 19.49 -8.53 -12.77
N PHE A 26 18.48 -7.71 -13.04
CA PHE A 26 18.40 -6.86 -14.23
C PHE A 26 18.30 -5.38 -13.85
N GLU A 27 19.38 -4.63 -14.04
CA GLU A 27 19.47 -3.21 -13.69
C GLU A 27 18.38 -2.33 -14.34
N ALA A 28 17.98 -2.61 -15.58
CA ALA A 28 16.90 -1.87 -16.23
C ALA A 28 15.55 -2.09 -15.55
N VAL A 29 15.32 -3.30 -15.03
CA VAL A 29 14.11 -3.71 -14.32
C VAL A 29 14.14 -3.22 -12.88
N GLY A 30 15.31 -3.17 -12.24
CA GLY A 30 15.46 -2.62 -10.89
C GLY A 30 15.20 -1.11 -10.78
N LYS A 31 15.16 -0.37 -11.91
CA LYS A 31 14.64 1.01 -11.92
C LYS A 31 13.14 1.06 -11.63
N VAL A 32 12.42 -0.02 -11.92
CA VAL A 32 10.99 -0.17 -11.68
C VAL A 32 10.73 -0.68 -10.26
N GLY A 33 11.63 -1.53 -9.74
CA GLY A 33 11.64 -2.06 -8.38
C GLY A 33 10.72 -3.26 -8.16
N ALA A 34 11.05 -4.11 -7.19
CA ALA A 34 10.31 -5.34 -6.86
C ALA A 34 8.82 -5.09 -6.56
N SER A 35 8.48 -3.97 -5.93
CA SER A 35 7.10 -3.65 -5.54
C SER A 35 6.18 -3.47 -6.75
N MET A 36 6.65 -2.76 -7.78
CA MET A 36 5.90 -2.61 -9.03
C MET A 36 5.77 -3.93 -9.78
N LEU A 37 6.86 -4.71 -9.84
CA LEU A 37 6.85 -6.01 -10.53
C LEU A 37 5.84 -6.96 -9.89
N ALA A 38 5.75 -6.95 -8.56
CA ALA A 38 4.74 -7.72 -7.83
C ALA A 38 3.30 -7.34 -8.25
N ILE A 39 2.99 -6.03 -8.36
CA ILE A 39 1.69 -5.55 -8.84
C ILE A 39 1.44 -6.02 -10.27
N ILE A 40 2.40 -5.80 -11.19
CA ILE A 40 2.28 -6.20 -12.60
C ILE A 40 2.02 -7.71 -12.73
N PHE A 41 2.76 -8.55 -11.99
CA PHE A 41 2.52 -9.99 -12.01
C PHE A 41 1.14 -10.36 -11.51
N GLY A 42 0.67 -9.76 -10.40
CA GLY A 42 -0.69 -9.96 -9.91
C GLY A 42 -1.74 -9.61 -10.98
N THR A 43 -1.59 -8.47 -11.64
CA THR A 43 -2.50 -8.01 -12.71
C THR A 43 -2.52 -8.95 -13.91
N ILE A 44 -1.35 -9.44 -14.35
CA ILE A 44 -1.26 -10.41 -15.44
C ILE A 44 -1.97 -11.72 -15.04
N LEU A 45 -1.71 -12.23 -13.84
CA LEU A 45 -2.29 -13.48 -13.36
C LEU A 45 -3.83 -13.43 -13.30
N SER A 46 -4.40 -12.32 -12.85
CA SER A 46 -5.85 -12.16 -12.74
C SER A 46 -6.53 -11.95 -14.09
N ASN A 47 -5.95 -11.14 -14.98
CA ASN A 47 -6.57 -10.79 -16.26
C ASN A 47 -6.40 -11.88 -17.34
N VAL A 48 -5.41 -12.77 -17.23
CA VAL A 48 -5.31 -13.99 -18.06
C VAL A 48 -6.28 -15.09 -17.59
N GLY A 49 -6.93 -14.92 -16.43
CA GLY A 49 -7.86 -15.90 -15.86
C GLY A 49 -7.16 -17.10 -15.21
N LEU A 50 -5.88 -16.95 -14.82
CA LEU A 50 -5.14 -18.01 -14.13
C LEU A 50 -5.60 -18.18 -12.69
N VAL A 51 -6.04 -17.11 -12.02
CA VAL A 51 -6.46 -17.11 -10.62
C VAL A 51 -7.94 -16.75 -10.47
N PRO A 52 -8.68 -17.35 -9.50
CA PRO A 52 -10.11 -17.14 -9.32
C PRO A 52 -10.41 -15.74 -8.79
N VAL A 53 -11.66 -15.29 -8.90
CA VAL A 53 -12.09 -13.97 -8.40
C VAL A 53 -11.97 -13.87 -6.88
N GLN A 54 -12.36 -14.92 -6.17
CA GLN A 54 -12.34 -14.99 -4.71
C GLN A 54 -11.56 -16.21 -4.24
N SER A 55 -10.86 -16.06 -3.11
CA SER A 55 -10.13 -17.14 -2.46
C SER A 55 -9.89 -16.80 -0.99
N PRO A 56 -9.94 -17.77 -0.06
CA PRO A 56 -9.54 -17.55 1.34
C PRO A 56 -8.07 -17.10 1.47
N VAL A 57 -7.22 -17.44 0.49
CA VAL A 57 -5.81 -16.99 0.45
C VAL A 57 -5.73 -15.47 0.35
N TYR A 58 -6.63 -14.84 -0.41
CA TYR A 58 -6.66 -13.38 -0.55
C TYR A 58 -7.03 -12.71 0.77
N GLY A 59 -7.97 -13.30 1.52
CA GLY A 59 -8.32 -12.85 2.87
C GLY A 59 -7.16 -12.99 3.85
N ALA A 60 -6.41 -14.11 3.79
CA ALA A 60 -5.22 -14.29 4.63
C ALA A 60 -4.11 -13.28 4.28
N VAL A 61 -3.87 -13.03 2.99
CA VAL A 61 -2.84 -12.07 2.53
C VAL A 61 -3.23 -10.64 2.91
N GLY A 62 -4.45 -10.21 2.60
CA GLY A 62 -4.94 -8.86 2.93
C GLY A 62 -5.20 -8.63 4.42
N GLY A 63 -5.39 -9.68 5.21
CA GLY A 63 -5.60 -9.64 6.65
C GLY A 63 -4.31 -9.83 7.44
N VAL A 64 -4.10 -11.06 7.92
CA VAL A 64 -3.01 -11.38 8.86
C VAL A 64 -1.62 -11.12 8.28
N VAL A 65 -1.36 -11.44 7.02
CA VAL A 65 -0.02 -11.24 6.41
C VAL A 65 0.29 -9.76 6.25
N THR A 66 -0.67 -8.95 5.80
CA THR A 66 -0.51 -7.49 5.72
C THR A 66 -0.34 -6.87 7.10
N SER A 67 -1.08 -7.35 8.10
CA SER A 67 -0.94 -6.91 9.49
C SER A 67 0.46 -7.24 10.05
N LEU A 68 0.98 -8.44 9.77
CA LEU A 68 2.35 -8.81 10.10
C LEU A 68 3.38 -7.93 9.40
N ALA A 69 3.17 -7.61 8.11
CA ALA A 69 4.02 -6.69 7.37
C ALA A 69 4.11 -5.33 8.07
N ILE A 70 2.96 -4.76 8.43
CA ILE A 70 2.86 -3.49 9.16
C ILE A 70 3.56 -3.59 10.51
N ALA A 71 3.32 -4.65 11.29
CA ALA A 71 3.94 -4.85 12.59
C ALA A 71 5.48 -4.88 12.49
N TRP A 72 6.04 -5.68 11.60
CA TRP A 72 7.49 -5.79 11.44
C TRP A 72 8.13 -4.53 10.88
N LEU A 73 7.49 -3.86 9.91
CA LEU A 73 7.99 -2.59 9.40
C LEU A 73 8.02 -1.53 10.51
N LEU A 74 6.95 -1.43 11.32
CA LEU A 74 6.90 -0.47 12.43
C LEU A 74 7.85 -0.79 13.57
N LEU A 75 8.19 -2.06 13.80
CA LEU A 75 9.26 -2.42 14.74
C LEU A 75 10.62 -1.84 14.33
N SER A 76 10.85 -1.65 13.03
CA SER A 76 12.08 -1.05 12.49
C SER A 76 12.03 0.49 12.38
N VAL A 77 10.92 1.14 12.74
CA VAL A 77 10.74 2.59 12.63
C VAL A 77 11.21 3.31 13.90
N ASP A 78 11.99 4.38 13.74
CA ASP A 78 12.37 5.29 14.81
C ASP A 78 11.45 6.53 14.85
N LEU A 79 10.71 6.72 15.94
CA LEU A 79 9.81 7.88 16.11
C LEU A 79 10.57 9.20 16.29
N ARG A 80 11.88 9.17 16.55
CA ARG A 80 12.69 10.39 16.60
C ARG A 80 12.76 11.06 15.23
N ASP A 81 12.76 10.28 14.16
CA ASP A 81 12.72 10.80 12.78
C ASP A 81 11.35 11.40 12.48
N LEU A 82 10.28 10.78 12.99
CA LEU A 82 8.92 11.30 12.88
C LEU A 82 8.77 12.68 13.54
N ARG A 83 9.46 12.98 14.64
CA ARG A 83 9.39 14.31 15.27
C ARG A 83 9.97 15.42 14.39
N LYS A 84 10.97 15.12 13.58
CA LYS A 84 11.57 16.08 12.63
C LYS A 84 10.62 16.36 11.46
N ALA A 85 9.87 15.35 11.02
CA ALA A 85 8.86 15.47 9.94
C ALA A 85 7.45 15.90 10.42
N GLY A 86 7.15 15.72 11.70
CA GLY A 86 5.81 15.57 12.28
C GLY A 86 4.75 16.60 11.86
N PRO A 87 4.92 17.91 12.13
CA PRO A 87 3.88 18.89 11.81
C PRO A 87 3.70 19.09 10.30
N ARG A 88 4.78 18.99 9.52
CA ARG A 88 4.71 19.07 8.05
C ARG A 88 3.97 17.86 7.48
N MET A 89 4.20 16.67 8.03
CA MET A 89 3.53 15.45 7.57
C MET A 89 2.04 15.41 7.94
N ILE A 90 1.65 15.91 9.11
CA ILE A 90 0.23 16.09 9.47
C ILE A 90 -0.43 17.11 8.53
N GLY A 91 0.25 18.23 8.24
CA GLY A 91 -0.22 19.21 7.26
C GLY A 91 -0.38 18.62 5.86
N ALA A 92 0.60 17.83 5.39
CA ALA A 92 0.53 17.13 4.12
C ALA A 92 -0.64 16.13 4.08
N PHE A 93 -0.88 15.39 5.17
CA PHE A 93 -2.03 14.49 5.28
C PHE A 93 -3.36 15.25 5.23
N ALA A 94 -3.49 16.39 5.94
CA ALA A 94 -4.69 17.21 5.89
C ALA A 94 -4.96 17.76 4.48
N ILE A 95 -3.91 18.20 3.77
CA ILE A 95 -4.00 18.60 2.36
C ILE A 95 -4.44 17.42 1.49
N ALA A 96 -3.88 16.23 1.69
CA ALA A 96 -4.21 15.04 0.93
C ALA A 96 -5.68 14.62 1.12
N VAL A 97 -6.17 14.61 2.37
CA VAL A 97 -7.59 14.33 2.67
C VAL A 97 -8.50 15.38 2.05
N THR A 98 -8.11 16.66 2.09
CA THR A 98 -8.87 17.74 1.44
C THR A 98 -8.88 17.57 -0.08
N GLY A 99 -7.75 17.21 -0.67
CA GLY A 99 -7.63 16.92 -2.10
C GLY A 99 -8.51 15.76 -2.54
N THR A 100 -8.58 14.70 -1.73
CA THR A 100 -9.52 13.59 -1.94
C THR A 100 -10.97 14.08 -1.90
N ALA A 101 -11.35 14.84 -0.87
CA ALA A 101 -12.72 15.35 -0.74
C ALA A 101 -13.10 16.25 -1.93
N LEU A 102 -12.19 17.13 -2.36
CA LEU A 102 -12.36 17.95 -3.56
C LEU A 102 -12.50 17.08 -4.81
N GLY A 103 -11.68 16.04 -4.96
CA GLY A 103 -11.78 15.10 -6.08
C GLY A 103 -13.13 14.38 -6.12
N ALA A 104 -13.63 13.95 -4.98
CA ALA A 104 -14.95 13.35 -4.86
C ALA A 104 -16.08 14.34 -5.18
N MET A 105 -15.96 15.60 -4.77
CA MET A 105 -16.91 16.66 -5.12
C MET A 105 -16.90 16.96 -6.63
N VAL A 106 -15.72 17.02 -7.25
CA VAL A 106 -15.59 17.21 -8.70
C VAL A 106 -16.20 16.03 -9.45
N GLY A 107 -15.90 14.80 -9.04
CA GLY A 107 -16.52 13.59 -9.59
C GLY A 107 -18.05 13.64 -9.44
N ALA A 108 -18.54 14.03 -8.26
CA ALA A 108 -19.98 14.15 -8.01
C ALA A 108 -20.64 15.17 -8.93
N PHE A 109 -20.02 16.33 -9.12
CA PHE A 109 -20.55 17.36 -10.01
C PHE A 109 -20.58 16.90 -11.48
N LEU A 110 -19.56 16.18 -11.94
CA LEU A 110 -19.46 15.71 -13.33
C LEU A 110 -20.40 14.54 -13.63
N TYR A 111 -20.74 13.72 -12.64
CA TYR A 111 -21.55 12.50 -12.80
C TYR A 111 -22.92 12.56 -12.10
N GLN A 112 -23.36 13.75 -11.66
CA GLN A 112 -24.61 13.93 -10.91
C GLN A 112 -25.84 13.35 -11.62
N ASP A 113 -25.94 13.53 -12.94
CA ASP A 113 -27.07 13.07 -13.74
C ASP A 113 -27.06 11.56 -13.94
N LEU A 114 -25.89 10.92 -13.83
CA LEU A 114 -25.74 9.49 -14.10
C LEU A 114 -26.11 8.63 -12.90
N PHE A 115 -25.67 9.01 -11.69
CA PHE A 115 -25.93 8.24 -10.47
C PHE A 115 -27.07 8.82 -9.61
N GLY A 116 -27.60 10.00 -9.96
CA GLY A 116 -28.70 10.65 -9.26
C GLY A 116 -28.43 10.77 -7.76
N ASP A 117 -29.37 10.30 -6.94
CA ASP A 117 -29.28 10.32 -5.48
C ASP A 117 -28.11 9.49 -4.91
N ASN A 118 -27.54 8.57 -5.69
CA ASN A 118 -26.40 7.77 -5.23
C ASN A 118 -25.05 8.47 -5.44
N THR A 119 -25.01 9.59 -6.18
CA THR A 119 -23.77 10.30 -6.51
C THR A 119 -23.01 10.74 -5.26
N TRP A 120 -23.69 11.41 -4.32
CA TRP A 120 -23.06 11.89 -3.09
C TRP A 120 -22.65 10.73 -2.16
N ARG A 121 -23.40 9.63 -2.19
CA ARG A 121 -23.09 8.42 -1.42
C ARG A 121 -21.79 7.79 -1.92
N LEU A 122 -21.66 7.64 -3.25
CA LEU A 122 -20.45 7.16 -3.91
C LEU A 122 -19.26 8.09 -3.63
N ALA A 123 -19.45 9.40 -3.79
CA ALA A 123 -18.43 10.42 -3.53
C ALA A 123 -17.90 10.34 -2.09
N GLY A 124 -18.79 10.27 -1.11
CA GLY A 124 -18.40 10.17 0.29
C GLY A 124 -17.73 8.84 0.62
N THR A 125 -18.17 7.75 0.00
CA THR A 125 -17.56 6.41 0.15
C THR A 125 -16.12 6.36 -0.38
N LEU A 126 -15.89 6.94 -1.57
CA LEU A 126 -14.54 7.09 -2.13
C LEU A 126 -13.70 8.12 -1.35
N THR A 127 -14.31 9.13 -0.75
CA THR A 127 -13.60 9.99 0.20
C THR A 127 -13.13 9.20 1.43
N GLY A 128 -13.98 8.29 1.91
CA GLY A 128 -13.65 7.36 2.99
C GLY A 128 -12.46 6.46 2.63
N THR A 129 -12.46 5.84 1.44
CA THR A 129 -11.36 4.93 1.04
C THR A 129 -10.02 5.63 0.96
N TYR A 130 -9.93 6.81 0.35
CA TYR A 130 -8.64 7.50 0.21
C TYR A 130 -8.26 8.36 1.42
N SER A 131 -9.04 8.32 2.51
CA SER A 131 -8.67 8.90 3.81
C SER A 131 -8.37 7.85 4.89
N GLY A 132 -8.86 6.62 4.75
CA GLY A 132 -8.60 5.55 5.74
C GLY A 132 -8.79 4.11 5.23
N GLY A 133 -8.72 3.89 3.92
CA GLY A 133 -8.70 2.58 3.26
C GLY A 133 -10.03 1.85 3.22
N SER A 134 -9.95 0.54 2.91
CA SER A 134 -11.12 -0.31 2.68
C SER A 134 -12.07 -0.42 3.87
N VAL A 135 -11.58 -0.27 5.11
CA VAL A 135 -12.45 -0.25 6.31
C VAL A 135 -13.33 0.99 6.32
N ASN A 136 -12.78 2.16 5.98
CA ASN A 136 -13.57 3.39 5.85
C ASN A 136 -14.51 3.31 4.65
N PHE A 137 -14.06 2.77 3.51
CA PHE A 137 -14.91 2.53 2.34
C PHE A 137 -16.17 1.72 2.72
N VAL A 138 -15.99 0.56 3.37
CA VAL A 138 -17.10 -0.31 3.77
C VAL A 138 -17.99 0.38 4.80
N SER A 139 -17.39 1.07 5.78
CA SER A 139 -18.15 1.73 6.86
C SER A 139 -19.01 2.87 6.33
N VAL A 140 -18.43 3.75 5.50
CA VAL A 140 -19.13 4.89 4.90
C VAL A 140 -20.17 4.41 3.88
N GLY A 141 -19.83 3.43 3.02
CA GLY A 141 -20.75 2.89 2.04
C GLY A 141 -21.98 2.23 2.66
N ARG A 142 -21.82 1.54 3.80
CA ARG A 142 -22.94 1.00 4.58
C ARG A 142 -23.75 2.11 5.26
N ALA A 143 -23.09 3.09 5.86
CA ALA A 143 -23.77 4.21 6.52
C ALA A 143 -24.61 5.05 5.54
N PHE A 144 -24.16 5.15 4.29
CA PHE A 144 -24.88 5.83 3.22
C PHE A 144 -25.83 4.91 2.44
N GLU A 145 -25.94 3.64 2.81
CA GLU A 145 -26.85 2.67 2.18
C GLU A 145 -26.71 2.65 0.65
N ILE A 146 -25.47 2.58 0.15
CA ILE A 146 -25.23 2.45 -1.29
C ILE A 146 -25.84 1.12 -1.79
N PRO A 147 -26.57 1.12 -2.92
CA PRO A 147 -27.07 -0.11 -3.52
C PRO A 147 -25.95 -1.13 -3.78
N ASP A 148 -26.19 -2.41 -3.48
CA ASP A 148 -25.16 -3.47 -3.54
C ASP A 148 -24.41 -3.54 -4.88
N VAL A 149 -25.12 -3.33 -6.00
CA VAL A 149 -24.52 -3.30 -7.34
C VAL A 149 -23.51 -2.16 -7.47
N LEU A 150 -23.88 -0.95 -7.02
CA LEU A 150 -22.99 0.21 -7.06
C LEU A 150 -21.83 0.07 -6.07
N PHE A 151 -22.07 -0.54 -4.90
CA PHE A 151 -21.03 -0.82 -3.91
C PHE A 151 -19.99 -1.83 -4.43
N ALA A 152 -20.45 -2.90 -5.06
CA ALA A 152 -19.56 -3.87 -5.72
C ALA A 152 -18.74 -3.21 -6.84
N GLY A 153 -19.36 -2.33 -7.64
CA GLY A 153 -18.67 -1.58 -8.68
C GLY A 153 -17.63 -0.63 -8.18
N ALA A 154 -17.98 0.13 -7.14
CA ALA A 154 -17.07 1.04 -6.48
C ALA A 154 -15.89 0.28 -5.86
N THR A 155 -16.11 -0.93 -5.34
CA THR A 155 -15.04 -1.80 -4.80
C THR A 155 -14.09 -2.25 -5.90
N ALA A 156 -14.62 -2.71 -7.04
CA ALA A 156 -13.80 -3.12 -8.19
C ALA A 156 -13.00 -1.94 -8.78
N ALA A 157 -13.66 -0.78 -8.92
CA ALA A 157 -13.03 0.45 -9.36
C ALA A 157 -11.92 0.92 -8.40
N ASP A 158 -12.16 0.86 -7.08
CA ASP A 158 -11.19 1.24 -6.06
C ASP A 158 -9.95 0.35 -6.06
N ASN A 159 -10.13 -0.97 -6.18
CA ASN A 159 -9.00 -1.91 -6.26
C ASN A 159 -8.11 -1.62 -7.48
N MET A 160 -8.71 -1.40 -8.65
CA MET A 160 -7.96 -1.04 -9.86
C MET A 160 -7.29 0.33 -9.73
N ALA A 161 -8.02 1.33 -9.23
CA ALA A 161 -7.49 2.68 -9.04
C ALA A 161 -6.33 2.69 -8.03
N THR A 162 -6.39 1.88 -6.98
CA THR A 162 -5.29 1.66 -6.02
C THR A 162 -4.07 1.06 -6.70
N GLY A 163 -4.25 0.03 -7.53
CA GLY A 163 -3.17 -0.55 -8.33
C GLY A 163 -2.52 0.47 -9.26
N ILE A 164 -3.33 1.25 -9.99
CA ILE A 164 -2.86 2.32 -10.88
C ILE A 164 -2.14 3.43 -10.09
N TRP A 165 -2.69 3.86 -8.96
CA TRP A 165 -2.12 4.91 -8.13
C TRP A 165 -0.78 4.49 -7.52
N LEU A 166 -0.68 3.27 -6.99
CA LEU A 166 0.59 2.71 -6.53
C LEU A 166 1.59 2.62 -7.70
N ALA A 167 1.13 2.23 -8.89
CA ALA A 167 2.01 2.20 -10.05
C ALA A 167 2.54 3.60 -10.42
N VAL A 168 1.65 4.59 -10.48
CA VAL A 168 2.01 5.99 -10.77
C VAL A 168 2.98 6.52 -9.72
N THR A 169 2.67 6.39 -8.43
CA THR A 169 3.50 6.92 -7.33
C THR A 169 4.90 6.31 -7.28
N LEU A 170 5.05 5.02 -7.62
CA LEU A 170 6.37 4.37 -7.71
C LEU A 170 7.15 4.82 -8.96
N MET A 171 6.48 5.08 -10.08
CA MET A 171 7.15 5.49 -11.34
C MET A 171 7.42 6.98 -11.45
N LEU A 172 6.62 7.81 -10.78
CA LEU A 172 6.66 9.25 -10.89
C LEU A 172 8.03 9.84 -10.51
N PRO A 173 8.72 9.41 -9.42
CA PRO A 173 10.06 9.90 -9.09
C PRO A 173 11.10 9.56 -10.17
N VAL A 174 11.03 8.36 -10.74
CA VAL A 174 11.93 7.90 -11.81
C VAL A 174 11.75 8.73 -13.08
N TRP A 175 10.51 9.13 -13.38
CA TRP A 175 10.19 9.98 -14.52
C TRP A 175 10.54 11.46 -14.27
N LEU A 176 10.12 12.01 -13.13
CA LEU A 176 10.36 13.41 -12.75
C LEU A 176 11.85 13.71 -12.53
N GLY A 177 12.62 12.76 -12.01
CA GLY A 177 14.07 12.90 -11.82
C GLY A 177 14.84 13.20 -13.12
N ARG A 178 14.23 12.98 -14.30
CA ARG A 178 14.80 13.38 -15.61
C ARG A 178 14.69 14.88 -15.89
N PHE A 179 13.73 15.56 -15.27
CA PHE A 179 13.42 16.98 -15.51
C PHE A 179 13.69 17.85 -14.28
N TYR A 180 13.60 17.26 -13.09
CA TYR A 180 13.83 17.88 -11.80
C TYR A 180 14.86 17.04 -11.04
N PRO A 181 16.17 17.34 -11.18
CA PRO A 181 17.17 16.68 -10.35
C PRO A 181 16.89 17.00 -8.88
N ALA A 182 16.88 15.97 -8.04
CA ALA A 182 16.67 16.14 -6.60
C ALA A 182 17.72 17.12 -6.05
N PRO A 183 17.37 18.00 -5.09
CA PRO A 183 18.36 18.76 -4.35
C PRO A 183 19.42 17.81 -3.82
N PRO A 184 20.73 18.17 -3.84
CA PRO A 184 21.74 17.34 -3.22
C PRO A 184 21.32 17.12 -1.77
N VAL A 185 21.07 15.86 -1.42
CA VAL A 185 20.70 15.44 -0.07
C VAL A 185 21.82 15.93 0.83
N ALA A 186 21.55 16.96 1.64
CA ALA A 186 22.46 17.33 2.71
C ALA A 186 22.58 16.12 3.63
N ASP A 187 23.83 15.73 3.86
CA ASP A 187 24.31 14.52 4.51
C ASP A 187 23.87 14.43 6.00
N GLU A 188 22.57 14.33 6.28
CA GLU A 188 22.02 14.19 7.63
C GLU A 188 21.44 12.79 7.93
N THR A 189 21.31 11.96 6.90
CA THR A 189 21.12 10.51 7.02
C THR A 189 22.15 9.89 6.09
N GLY A 190 23.14 9.15 6.61
CA GLY A 190 24.26 8.57 5.85
C GLY A 190 23.87 7.51 4.80
N ILE A 191 22.89 7.80 3.97
CA ILE A 191 22.52 7.11 2.75
C ILE A 191 22.94 8.03 1.61
N THR A 192 24.24 8.11 1.39
CA THR A 192 24.77 8.51 0.10
C THR A 192 24.25 7.50 -0.92
N VAL A 193 23.57 7.94 -1.97
CA VAL A 193 23.45 7.16 -3.21
C VAL A 193 24.54 7.70 -4.14
N PRO A 194 25.71 7.06 -4.24
CA PRO A 194 26.69 7.44 -5.24
C PRO A 194 26.16 6.96 -6.59
N VAL A 195 25.97 7.90 -7.51
CA VAL A 195 25.82 7.61 -8.92
C VAL A 195 27.22 7.29 -9.46
N ALA A 196 27.69 6.07 -9.24
CA ALA A 196 28.75 5.35 -9.99
C ALA A 196 29.33 4.22 -9.10
N GLY A 197 28.61 3.11 -9.00
CA GLY A 197 29.07 1.91 -8.30
C GLY A 197 28.57 0.67 -9.01
N GLY A 198 29.41 -0.37 -9.12
CA GLY A 198 29.04 -1.64 -9.78
C GLY A 198 27.85 -2.34 -9.09
N GLN A 199 27.31 -3.40 -9.71
CA GLN A 199 26.14 -4.14 -9.17
C GLN A 199 26.28 -4.52 -7.69
N SER A 200 27.50 -4.83 -7.22
CA SER A 200 27.79 -5.20 -5.83
C SER A 200 27.59 -4.06 -4.82
N GLU A 201 27.86 -2.81 -5.18
CA GLU A 201 27.63 -1.65 -4.29
C GLU A 201 26.15 -1.28 -4.27
N ARG A 202 25.47 -1.45 -5.41
CA ARG A 202 24.03 -1.21 -5.51
C ARG A 202 23.21 -2.14 -4.62
N HIS A 203 23.59 -3.41 -4.50
CA HIS A 203 22.93 -4.37 -3.62
C HIS A 203 23.25 -4.14 -2.14
N ALA A 204 24.47 -3.68 -1.82
CA ALA A 204 24.89 -3.38 -0.45
C ALA A 204 24.11 -2.22 0.18
N HIS A 205 23.71 -1.22 -0.62
CA HIS A 205 22.98 -0.04 -0.16
C HIS A 205 21.45 -0.11 -0.39
N HIS A 206 20.94 -1.17 -1.05
CA HIS A 206 19.51 -1.31 -1.28
C HIS A 206 18.81 -1.93 -0.07
N PRO A 207 17.76 -1.30 0.50
CA PRO A 207 17.11 -1.75 1.74
C PRO A 207 16.62 -3.21 1.71
N TYR A 208 16.20 -3.70 0.54
CA TYR A 208 15.72 -5.07 0.37
C TYR A 208 16.81 -6.12 0.20
N PHE A 209 18.02 -5.73 -0.23
CA PHE A 209 19.09 -6.67 -0.59
C PHE A 209 20.28 -6.64 0.38
N ALA A 210 20.24 -5.75 1.37
CA ALA A 210 21.21 -5.72 2.45
C ALA A 210 21.25 -7.08 3.17
N HIS A 211 22.45 -7.67 3.27
CA HIS A 211 22.66 -8.92 3.98
C HIS A 211 22.47 -8.73 5.48
N VAL A 212 21.44 -9.37 6.04
CA VAL A 212 21.23 -9.44 7.48
C VAL A 212 21.44 -10.87 7.95
N GLY A 213 22.50 -11.08 8.74
CA GLY A 213 22.76 -12.37 9.38
C GLY A 213 21.69 -12.64 10.45
N MET A 214 20.76 -13.55 10.17
CA MET A 214 19.72 -13.96 11.10
C MET A 214 19.91 -15.41 11.52
N SER A 215 19.96 -15.65 12.83
CA SER A 215 19.82 -17.00 13.39
C SER A 215 18.35 -17.46 13.32
N ALA A 216 18.14 -18.78 13.31
CA ALA A 216 16.78 -19.36 13.37
C ALA A 216 16.00 -18.89 14.61
N LEU A 217 16.68 -18.66 15.74
CA LEU A 217 16.08 -18.12 16.96
C LEU A 217 15.54 -16.69 16.77
N GLN A 218 16.30 -15.83 16.10
CA GLN A 218 15.85 -14.45 15.83
C GLN A 218 14.64 -14.41 14.90
N ILE A 219 14.63 -15.26 13.87
CA ILE A 219 13.47 -15.41 12.97
C ILE A 219 12.25 -15.90 13.75
N ALA A 220 12.42 -16.95 14.57
CA ALA A 220 11.34 -17.49 15.39
C ALA A 220 10.79 -16.44 16.37
N ASN A 221 11.66 -15.65 17.01
CA ASN A 221 11.27 -14.58 17.92
C ASN A 221 10.52 -13.45 17.19
N LEU A 222 11.01 -12.98 16.05
CA LEU A 222 10.32 -11.97 15.24
C LEU A 222 8.96 -12.47 14.77
N MET A 223 8.86 -13.73 14.38
CA MET A 223 7.60 -14.34 13.99
C MET A 223 6.61 -14.40 15.17
N ALA A 224 7.06 -14.89 16.32
CA ALA A 224 6.23 -14.98 17.52
C ALA A 224 5.74 -13.60 17.98
N VAL A 225 6.62 -12.60 17.99
CA VAL A 225 6.28 -11.22 18.37
C VAL A 225 5.30 -10.60 17.37
N GLY A 226 5.52 -10.77 16.07
CA GLY A 226 4.61 -10.29 15.05
C GLY A 226 3.20 -10.87 15.23
N LEU A 227 3.08 -12.19 15.42
CA LEU A 227 1.80 -12.85 15.66
C LEU A 227 1.17 -12.41 16.97
N LEU A 228 1.95 -12.27 18.04
CA LEU A 228 1.45 -11.81 19.33
C LEU A 228 0.90 -10.39 19.24
N LEU A 229 1.57 -9.49 18.50
CA LEU A 229 1.10 -8.13 18.25
C LEU A 229 -0.24 -8.13 17.49
N VAL A 230 -0.36 -8.92 16.43
CA VAL A 230 -1.62 -9.05 15.66
C VAL A 230 -2.73 -9.65 16.52
N PHE A 231 -2.47 -10.73 17.26
CA PHE A 231 -3.46 -11.33 18.15
C PHE A 231 -3.92 -10.34 19.23
N THR A 232 -2.98 -9.64 19.87
CA THR A 232 -3.29 -8.68 20.94
C THR A 232 -4.08 -7.50 20.39
N SER A 233 -3.78 -7.04 19.18
CA SER A 233 -4.48 -5.92 18.56
C SER A 233 -5.91 -6.27 18.15
N GLU A 234 -6.15 -7.48 17.62
CA GLU A 234 -7.50 -7.99 17.35
C GLU A 234 -8.30 -8.17 18.63
N TRP A 235 -7.68 -8.75 19.67
CA TRP A 235 -8.31 -8.92 20.97
C TRP A 235 -8.73 -7.58 21.59
N LEU A 236 -7.84 -6.58 21.60
CA LEU A 236 -8.16 -5.24 22.10
C LEU A 236 -9.21 -4.52 21.24
N GLY A 237 -9.15 -4.68 19.92
CA GLY A 237 -10.16 -4.13 19.00
C GLY A 237 -11.56 -4.71 19.25
N GLY A 238 -11.65 -5.97 19.68
CA GLY A 238 -12.91 -6.59 20.09
C GLY A 238 -13.43 -6.10 21.45
N LEU A 239 -12.54 -5.68 22.36
CA LEU A 239 -12.90 -5.18 23.69
C LEU A 239 -13.33 -3.71 23.70
N ILE A 240 -12.82 -2.90 22.78
CA ILE A 240 -13.06 -1.45 22.74
C ILE A 240 -13.77 -1.10 21.42
N PRO A 241 -15.12 -1.12 21.40
CA PRO A 241 -15.90 -0.76 20.22
C PRO A 241 -15.54 0.64 19.73
N GLY A 242 -15.36 0.79 18.41
CA GLY A 242 -15.04 2.08 17.76
C GLY A 242 -13.56 2.35 17.55
N VAL A 243 -12.64 1.56 18.10
CA VAL A 243 -11.20 1.64 17.81
C VAL A 243 -10.76 0.43 16.99
N PRO A 244 -10.44 0.60 15.69
CA PRO A 244 -10.00 -0.50 14.84
C PRO A 244 -8.75 -1.21 15.35
N ALA A 245 -8.68 -2.54 15.20
CA ALA A 245 -7.54 -3.37 15.57
C ALA A 245 -6.21 -2.86 14.98
N ILE A 246 -6.23 -2.29 13.78
CA ILE A 246 -5.02 -1.73 13.16
C ILE A 246 -4.41 -0.59 13.97
N LEU A 247 -5.21 0.24 14.65
CA LEU A 247 -4.67 1.32 15.50
C LEU A 247 -3.99 0.75 16.75
N TRP A 248 -4.53 -0.31 17.33
CA TRP A 248 -3.86 -1.05 18.40
C TRP A 248 -2.56 -1.67 17.90
N LEU A 249 -2.59 -2.28 16.71
CA LEU A 249 -1.42 -2.93 16.13
C LEU A 249 -0.28 -1.94 15.93
N THR A 250 -0.55 -0.82 15.27
CA THR A 250 0.48 0.18 14.97
C THR A 250 1.01 0.81 16.26
N THR A 251 0.14 1.10 17.23
CA THR A 251 0.53 1.66 18.53
C THR A 251 1.42 0.69 19.31
N LEU A 252 1.03 -0.58 19.44
CA LEU A 252 1.79 -1.58 20.17
C LEU A 252 3.12 -1.91 19.48
N ALA A 253 3.13 -2.01 18.15
CA ALA A 253 4.35 -2.25 17.37
C ALA A 253 5.36 -1.11 17.56
N LEU A 254 4.89 0.15 17.50
CA LEU A 254 5.75 1.31 17.73
C LEU A 254 6.29 1.36 19.17
N ILE A 255 5.44 1.11 20.18
CA ILE A 255 5.89 1.06 21.59
C ILE A 255 6.96 -0.02 21.74
N LEU A 256 6.73 -1.22 21.22
CA LEU A 256 7.66 -2.33 21.32
C LEU A 256 8.97 -2.04 20.58
N GLY A 257 8.90 -1.47 19.39
CA GLY A 257 10.06 -1.04 18.60
C GLY A 257 10.94 -0.01 19.31
N HIS A 258 10.42 0.74 20.29
CA HIS A 258 11.22 1.70 21.05
C HIS A 258 11.89 1.11 22.29
N THR A 259 11.54 -0.13 22.64
CA THR A 259 12.18 -0.85 23.75
C THR A 259 13.60 -1.29 23.36
N PRO A 260 14.54 -1.38 24.32
CA PRO A 260 15.91 -1.79 24.03
C PRO A 260 16.01 -3.20 23.42
N LEU A 261 14.98 -4.04 23.59
CA LEU A 261 14.95 -5.41 23.06
C LEU A 261 14.67 -5.47 21.55
N TYR A 262 13.88 -4.54 21.02
CA TYR A 262 13.45 -4.53 19.61
C TYR A 262 13.82 -3.24 18.86
N ARG A 263 14.61 -2.34 19.46
CA ARG A 263 15.07 -1.11 18.81
C ARG A 263 15.77 -1.31 17.48
N GLU A 264 16.57 -2.37 17.37
CA GLU A 264 17.29 -2.69 16.13
C GLU A 264 16.60 -3.80 15.32
N ALA A 265 15.74 -4.60 15.96
CA ALA A 265 14.99 -5.75 15.43
C ALA A 265 15.56 -6.31 14.09
N PRO A 266 16.76 -6.92 14.11
CA PRO A 266 17.44 -7.31 12.89
C PRO A 266 16.60 -8.33 12.10
N GLY A 267 16.27 -7.99 10.86
CA GLY A 267 15.42 -8.83 10.02
C GLY A 267 13.95 -8.39 9.92
N ALA A 268 13.49 -7.49 10.79
CA ALA A 268 12.09 -7.04 10.78
C ALA A 268 11.75 -6.32 9.47
N LEU A 269 12.65 -5.47 8.96
CA LEU A 269 12.48 -4.83 7.66
C LEU A 269 12.36 -5.86 6.52
N GLN A 270 13.19 -6.92 6.52
CA GLN A 270 13.20 -7.96 5.49
C GLN A 270 11.92 -8.80 5.54
N MET A 271 11.53 -9.26 6.73
CA MET A 271 10.27 -10.02 6.93
C MET A 271 9.05 -9.16 6.55
N GLY A 272 9.04 -7.91 7.00
CA GLY A 272 8.01 -6.93 6.67
C GLY A 272 7.91 -6.68 5.17
N SER A 273 9.05 -6.53 4.50
CA SER A 273 9.12 -6.29 3.06
C SER A 273 8.60 -7.49 2.27
N VAL A 274 9.00 -8.73 2.58
CA VAL A 274 8.47 -9.92 1.89
C VAL A 274 6.95 -10.03 2.05
N ALA A 275 6.44 -9.87 3.29
CA ALA A 275 5.01 -9.92 3.56
C ALA A 275 4.25 -8.78 2.84
N LEU A 276 4.81 -7.57 2.78
CA LEU A 276 4.25 -6.46 2.02
C LEU A 276 4.20 -6.74 0.52
N HIS A 277 5.19 -7.46 -0.04
CA HIS A 277 5.16 -7.80 -1.46
C HIS A 277 4.10 -8.85 -1.79
N PHE A 278 3.73 -9.75 -0.87
CA PHE A 278 2.55 -10.61 -1.05
C PHE A 278 1.29 -9.76 -1.19
N PHE A 279 1.17 -8.71 -0.38
CA PHE A 279 0.08 -7.74 -0.49
C PHE A 279 0.12 -6.98 -1.82
N PHE A 280 1.29 -6.58 -2.34
CA PHE A 280 1.39 -5.96 -3.66
C PHE A 280 0.96 -6.89 -4.80
N VAL A 281 1.32 -8.18 -4.75
CA VAL A 281 0.78 -9.17 -5.70
C VAL A 281 -0.74 -9.26 -5.57
N LEU A 282 -1.28 -9.26 -4.34
CA LEU A 282 -2.73 -9.27 -4.11
C LEU A 282 -3.41 -8.03 -4.73
N ILE A 283 -2.88 -6.82 -4.53
CA ILE A 283 -3.42 -5.60 -5.17
C ILE A 283 -3.47 -5.75 -6.70
N GLY A 284 -2.41 -6.29 -7.29
CA GLY A 284 -2.40 -6.62 -8.73
C GLY A 284 -3.50 -7.63 -9.10
N ILE A 285 -3.67 -8.69 -8.31
CA ILE A 285 -4.71 -9.71 -8.55
C ILE A 285 -6.12 -9.11 -8.47
N LEU A 286 -6.35 -8.21 -7.52
CA LEU A 286 -7.64 -7.51 -7.35
C LEU A 286 -7.91 -6.48 -8.46
N SER A 287 -6.89 -6.11 -9.24
CA SER A 287 -6.99 -5.19 -10.38
C SER A 287 -7.48 -5.93 -11.64
N ARG A 288 -8.74 -6.39 -11.66
CA ARG A 288 -9.34 -7.10 -12.80
C ARG A 288 -10.16 -6.18 -13.69
N PHE A 289 -9.81 -6.14 -14.98
CA PHE A 289 -10.51 -5.31 -15.96
C PHE A 289 -11.93 -5.81 -16.24
N SER A 290 -12.14 -7.12 -16.23
CA SER A 290 -13.46 -7.72 -16.46
C SER A 290 -14.51 -7.24 -15.46
N GLU A 291 -14.12 -7.02 -14.19
CA GLU A 291 -15.02 -6.55 -13.14
C GLU A 291 -15.49 -5.11 -13.41
N ILE A 292 -14.61 -4.26 -13.95
CA ILE A 292 -14.95 -2.87 -14.32
C ILE A 292 -16.00 -2.85 -15.42
N VAL A 293 -15.79 -3.66 -16.47
CA VAL A 293 -16.74 -3.74 -17.61
C VAL A 293 -18.12 -4.19 -17.14
N THR A 294 -18.19 -5.10 -16.16
CA THR A 294 -19.47 -5.62 -15.68
C THR A 294 -20.28 -4.65 -14.82
N VAL A 295 -19.64 -3.72 -14.10
CA VAL A 295 -20.35 -2.85 -13.13
C VAL A 295 -20.52 -1.40 -13.59
N GLY A 296 -19.85 -1.02 -14.68
CA GLY A 296 -19.96 0.31 -15.28
C GLY A 296 -18.60 1.00 -15.30
N ILE A 297 -18.14 1.31 -16.51
CA ILE A 297 -16.88 2.03 -16.73
C ILE A 297 -16.93 3.44 -16.12
N GLU A 298 -18.13 3.95 -15.88
CA GLU A 298 -18.40 5.27 -15.34
C GLU A 298 -18.00 5.37 -13.86
N VAL A 299 -18.22 4.32 -13.06
CA VAL A 299 -17.77 4.27 -11.66
C VAL A 299 -16.24 4.28 -11.59
N PHE A 300 -15.59 3.60 -12.54
CA PHE A 300 -14.14 3.63 -12.67
C PHE A 300 -13.62 5.02 -13.04
N PHE A 301 -14.21 5.70 -14.03
CA PHE A 301 -13.82 7.07 -14.35
C PHE A 301 -14.08 8.06 -13.22
N PHE A 302 -15.21 7.92 -12.51
CA PHE A 302 -15.47 8.69 -11.29
C PHE A 302 -14.30 8.52 -10.31
N THR A 303 -13.93 7.27 -10.04
CA THR A 303 -12.84 6.92 -9.11
C THR A 303 -11.50 7.51 -9.57
N LEU A 304 -11.19 7.43 -10.86
CA LEU A 304 -9.99 8.05 -11.44
C LEU A 304 -9.98 9.57 -11.30
N ILE A 305 -11.12 10.25 -11.37
CA ILE A 305 -11.20 11.70 -11.12
C ILE A 305 -10.86 11.99 -9.65
N VAL A 306 -11.38 11.22 -8.70
CA VAL A 306 -11.06 11.39 -7.27
C VAL A 306 -9.55 11.28 -7.06
N VAL A 307 -8.94 10.20 -7.54
CA VAL A 307 -7.50 9.94 -7.40
C VAL A 307 -6.66 10.96 -8.19
N GLY A 308 -7.10 11.36 -9.39
CA GLY A 308 -6.42 12.33 -10.22
C GLY A 308 -6.38 13.72 -9.58
N VAL A 309 -7.52 14.21 -9.08
CA VAL A 309 -7.59 15.48 -8.35
C VAL A 309 -6.81 15.40 -7.04
N HIS A 310 -6.90 14.29 -6.30
CA HIS A 310 -6.07 14.05 -5.13
C HIS A 310 -4.58 14.24 -5.47
N GLY A 311 -4.09 13.60 -6.53
CA GLY A 311 -2.71 13.73 -6.96
C GLY A 311 -2.33 15.15 -7.36
N VAL A 312 -3.16 15.83 -8.15
CA VAL A 312 -2.92 17.24 -8.52
C VAL A 312 -2.81 18.14 -7.28
N VAL A 313 -3.70 17.96 -6.31
CA VAL A 313 -3.68 18.74 -5.06
C VAL A 313 -2.44 18.40 -4.23
N VAL A 314 -2.14 17.12 -4.01
CA VAL A 314 -1.00 16.69 -3.18
C VAL A 314 0.33 17.15 -3.79
N TYR A 315 0.58 16.86 -5.06
CA TYR A 315 1.84 17.25 -5.72
C TYR A 315 1.92 18.76 -5.96
N GLY A 316 0.81 19.41 -6.30
CA GLY A 316 0.73 20.86 -6.50
C GLY A 316 0.99 21.62 -5.21
N ALA A 317 0.33 21.23 -4.12
CA ALA A 317 0.55 21.80 -2.80
C ALA A 317 1.95 21.46 -2.27
N GLY A 318 2.43 20.23 -2.47
CA GLY A 318 3.79 19.82 -2.12
C GLY A 318 4.84 20.75 -2.72
N ARG A 319 4.71 21.07 -4.02
CA ARG A 319 5.58 22.03 -4.71
C ARG A 319 5.41 23.47 -4.20
N LEU A 320 4.16 23.91 -3.97
CA LEU A 320 3.88 25.28 -3.53
C LEU A 320 4.43 25.56 -2.13
N PHE A 321 4.26 24.62 -1.21
CA PHE A 321 4.66 24.74 0.18
C PHE A 321 6.09 24.24 0.46
N ARG A 322 6.80 23.75 -0.58
CA ARG A 322 8.15 23.16 -0.46
C ARG A 322 8.20 22.11 0.65
N LEU A 323 7.30 21.14 0.55
CA LEU A 323 7.21 19.99 1.46
C LEU A 323 8.20 18.88 1.09
N ASP A 324 9.05 19.13 0.08
CA ASP A 324 10.17 18.30 -0.37
C ASP A 324 11.41 18.40 0.54
#